data_AF-A0A2P8PWX9-F1
#
_entry.id   AF-A0A2P8PWX9-F1
#
_cell.length_a   1.000
_cell.length_b   1.000
_cell.length_c   1.000
_cell.angle_alpha   90.00
_cell.angle_beta   90.00
_cell.angle_gamma   90.00
#
_symmetry.space_group_name_H-M   'P 1'
#
loop_
_entity.id
_entity.type
_entity.pdbx_description
1 polymer ?
#
loop_
_entity_poly.entity_id
_entity_poly.type
_entity_poly.pdbx_seq_one_letter_code
_entity_poly.pdbx_strand_id
1 'polypeptide(L)'
;MPQELRAVDWTGNSLALIDQTVLPQRTETRHIRDVDDLVDAIRRLVVRGAPAIGAAGAYGVALAMLQGEREGWSRDQVLTAVARIREARPTAVNLMVCVDRVLTRFDDGLEAVLAEAAAVQREDVAANRAMGAFGADWLLKRVGVDRPLRVLTHCNTGALATAGWGTALGVIRELHARGALEVVYADETRPLLQGSRLTAWELVQEGIPHFVQADGAAAGTILRGEVDAAIVGADRIAANGDTANKVGTVGVALACADAGVPFLVAAPTTTVDVATATGADIHIELRDESEVLEWSGIRTAPAGSRGHNPAFDVTPGRLVTALVTERGVLEVSAGELPGDRLS
;
A
#
# COMPACT_ATOMS: atom_id res chain seq x y z
N MET A 1 -24.51 -2.38 7.47
CA MET A 1 -23.09 -1.99 7.59
C MET A 1 -22.73 -1.26 6.31
N PRO A 2 -21.98 -0.14 6.36
CA PRO A 2 -21.45 0.43 5.13
C PRO A 2 -20.66 -0.66 4.38
N GLN A 3 -20.78 -0.66 3.05
CA GLN A 3 -20.05 -1.58 2.19
C GLN A 3 -18.55 -1.39 2.41
N GLU A 4 -17.81 -2.50 2.60
CA GLU A 4 -16.37 -2.47 2.77
C GLU A 4 -15.72 -1.77 1.56
N LEU A 5 -14.87 -0.77 1.82
CA LEU A 5 -14.18 -0.02 0.77
C LEU A 5 -13.26 -0.96 -0.03
N ARG A 6 -13.42 -0.99 -1.36
CA ARG A 6 -12.60 -1.79 -2.26
C ARG A 6 -12.14 -0.96 -3.46
N ALA A 7 -10.82 -0.88 -3.65
CA ALA A 7 -10.24 -0.19 -4.81
C ALA A 7 -10.43 -0.99 -6.11
N VAL A 8 -10.58 -2.31 -6.00
CA VAL A 8 -10.67 -3.27 -7.11
C VAL A 8 -11.83 -4.21 -6.82
N ASP A 9 -12.84 -4.21 -7.69
CA ASP A 9 -14.01 -5.09 -7.56
C ASP A 9 -14.41 -5.70 -8.91
N TRP A 10 -14.71 -6.99 -8.91
CA TRP A 10 -15.16 -7.70 -10.11
C TRP A 10 -16.68 -7.69 -10.19
N THR A 11 -17.24 -7.09 -11.24
CA THR A 11 -18.69 -6.93 -11.41
C THR A 11 -19.36 -8.09 -12.14
N GLY A 12 -18.63 -9.18 -12.40
CA GLY A 12 -19.08 -10.32 -13.21
C GLY A 12 -18.62 -10.27 -14.67
N ASN A 13 -18.58 -9.07 -15.27
CA ASN A 13 -18.16 -8.87 -16.67
C ASN A 13 -17.22 -7.67 -16.88
N SER A 14 -16.82 -6.98 -15.81
CA SER A 14 -15.92 -5.83 -15.85
C SER A 14 -15.22 -5.66 -14.51
N LEU A 15 -14.12 -4.92 -14.52
CA LEU A 15 -13.42 -4.52 -13.31
C LEU A 15 -13.83 -3.10 -12.93
N ALA A 16 -14.40 -2.93 -11.75
CA ALA A 16 -14.65 -1.61 -11.16
C ALA A 16 -13.42 -1.15 -10.37
N LEU A 17 -12.87 -0.01 -10.75
CA LEU A 17 -11.72 0.62 -10.11
C LEU A 17 -12.10 1.99 -9.55
N ILE A 18 -11.80 2.26 -8.27
CA ILE A 18 -11.88 3.62 -7.75
C ILE A 18 -10.75 4.45 -8.37
N ASP A 19 -11.07 5.55 -9.03
CA ASP A 19 -10.08 6.42 -9.66
C ASP A 19 -9.35 7.25 -8.61
N GLN A 20 -8.18 6.76 -8.18
CA GLN A 20 -7.37 7.42 -7.16
C GLN A 20 -6.77 8.74 -7.64
N THR A 21 -6.73 9.01 -8.95
CA THR A 21 -6.13 10.23 -9.51
C THR A 21 -6.98 11.47 -9.31
N VAL A 22 -8.29 11.29 -9.07
CA VAL A 22 -9.26 12.38 -8.88
C VAL A 22 -9.70 12.56 -7.42
N LEU A 23 -9.25 11.65 -6.54
CA LEU A 23 -9.43 11.79 -5.09
C LEU A 23 -8.54 12.94 -4.54
N PRO A 24 -9.02 13.69 -3.53
CA PRO A 24 -10.29 13.51 -2.82
C PRO A 24 -11.47 14.31 -3.41
N GLN A 25 -11.24 15.13 -4.43
CA GLN A 25 -12.25 16.08 -4.93
C GLN A 25 -13.46 15.38 -5.56
N ARG A 26 -13.25 14.23 -6.20
CA ARG A 26 -14.32 13.42 -6.81
C ARG A 26 -14.13 11.96 -6.45
N THR A 27 -15.22 11.27 -6.15
CA THR A 27 -15.24 9.81 -6.00
C THR A 27 -15.83 9.22 -7.27
N GLU A 28 -14.96 8.73 -8.16
CA GLU A 28 -15.35 8.14 -9.44
C GLU A 28 -14.95 6.66 -9.49
N THR A 29 -15.83 5.83 -10.02
CA THR A 29 -15.55 4.41 -10.30
C THR A 29 -15.46 4.22 -11.81
N ARG A 30 -14.33 3.70 -12.29
CA ARG A 30 -14.13 3.32 -13.69
C ARG A 30 -14.47 1.86 -13.87
N HIS A 31 -15.35 1.58 -14.83
CA HIS A 31 -15.67 0.22 -15.25
C HIS A 31 -14.80 -0.15 -16.46
N ILE A 32 -13.80 -0.98 -16.21
CA ILE A 32 -12.82 -1.44 -17.20
C ILE A 32 -13.32 -2.73 -17.83
N ARG A 33 -13.48 -2.72 -19.16
CA ARG A 33 -13.96 -3.86 -19.96
C ARG A 33 -12.95 -4.33 -21.01
N ASP A 34 -11.91 -3.53 -21.23
CA ASP A 34 -10.92 -3.72 -22.29
C ASP A 34 -9.50 -3.66 -21.72
N VAL A 35 -8.61 -4.45 -22.32
CA VAL A 35 -7.22 -4.62 -21.91
C VAL A 35 -6.47 -3.29 -21.98
N ASP A 36 -6.74 -2.48 -23.00
CA ASP A 36 -6.11 -1.17 -23.20
C ASP A 36 -6.44 -0.22 -22.05
N ASP A 37 -7.71 -0.20 -21.61
CA ASP A 37 -8.17 0.62 -20.49
C ASP A 37 -7.55 0.16 -19.16
N LEU A 38 -7.38 -1.15 -18.95
CA LEU A 38 -6.71 -1.66 -17.75
C LEU A 38 -5.24 -1.25 -17.72
N VAL A 39 -4.54 -1.38 -18.84
CA VAL A 39 -3.13 -0.97 -18.96
C VAL A 39 -2.98 0.53 -18.73
N ASP A 40 -3.86 1.36 -19.30
CA ASP A 40 -3.89 2.82 -19.05
C ASP A 40 -4.15 3.12 -17.58
N ALA A 41 -5.15 2.48 -16.96
CA ALA A 41 -5.51 2.67 -15.56
C ALA A 41 -4.33 2.36 -14.62
N ILE A 42 -3.61 1.26 -14.86
CA ILE A 42 -2.42 0.88 -14.08
C ILE A 42 -1.29 1.90 -14.28
N ARG A 43 -1.03 2.34 -15.52
CA ARG A 43 0.06 3.29 -15.85
C ARG A 43 -0.19 4.69 -15.27
N ARG A 44 -1.44 5.17 -15.33
CA ARG A 44 -1.84 6.48 -14.84
C ARG A 44 -2.11 6.53 -13.33
N LEU A 45 -1.94 5.40 -12.65
CA LEU A 45 -2.17 5.28 -11.20
C LEU A 45 -3.64 5.48 -10.80
N VAL A 46 -4.60 5.16 -11.69
CA VAL A 46 -6.02 5.01 -11.34
C VAL A 46 -6.15 3.98 -10.22
N VAL A 47 -5.43 2.86 -10.35
CA VAL A 47 -5.19 1.88 -9.29
C VAL A 47 -3.72 1.86 -8.95
N ARG A 48 -3.38 1.92 -7.65
CA ARG A 48 -2.00 1.88 -7.17
C ARG A 48 -1.87 1.19 -5.82
N GLY A 49 -0.63 0.86 -5.45
CA GLY A 49 -0.33 -0.03 -4.33
C GLY A 49 -0.12 -1.46 -4.84
N ALA A 50 0.94 -2.12 -4.36
CA ALA A 50 1.41 -3.37 -4.96
C ALA A 50 0.33 -4.48 -4.92
N PRO A 51 -0.41 -4.70 -3.82
CA PRO A 51 -1.46 -5.71 -3.81
C PRO A 51 -2.70 -5.32 -4.62
N ALA A 52 -3.10 -4.04 -4.63
CA ALA A 52 -4.22 -3.57 -5.45
C ALA A 52 -3.96 -3.78 -6.96
N ILE A 53 -2.77 -3.43 -7.43
CA ILE A 53 -2.37 -3.67 -8.82
C ILE A 53 -2.29 -5.18 -9.12
N GLY A 54 -1.81 -5.98 -8.17
CA GLY A 54 -1.81 -7.45 -8.28
C GLY A 54 -3.21 -8.02 -8.50
N ALA A 55 -4.18 -7.62 -7.68
CA ALA A 55 -5.59 -8.02 -7.83
C ALA A 55 -6.19 -7.53 -9.16
N ALA A 56 -5.90 -6.29 -9.57
CA ALA A 56 -6.36 -5.77 -10.86
C ALA A 56 -5.78 -6.56 -12.04
N GLY A 57 -4.50 -6.93 -11.98
CA GLY A 57 -3.86 -7.78 -12.99
C GLY A 57 -4.40 -9.21 -13.02
N ALA A 58 -4.68 -9.79 -11.85
CA ALA A 58 -5.30 -11.11 -11.72
C ALA A 58 -6.65 -11.18 -12.46
N TYR A 59 -7.55 -10.22 -12.19
CA TYR A 59 -8.80 -10.11 -12.96
C TYR A 59 -8.59 -9.69 -14.41
N GLY A 60 -7.47 -9.02 -14.71
CA GLY A 60 -7.05 -8.67 -16.08
C GLY A 60 -6.93 -9.89 -17.00
N VAL A 61 -6.57 -11.06 -16.48
CA VAL A 61 -6.54 -12.30 -17.27
C VAL A 61 -7.95 -12.69 -17.74
N ALA A 62 -8.93 -12.67 -16.83
CA ALA A 62 -10.33 -12.93 -17.16
C ALA A 62 -10.89 -11.88 -18.14
N LEU A 63 -10.51 -10.61 -17.95
CA LEU A 63 -10.89 -9.51 -18.82
C LEU A 63 -10.37 -9.71 -20.25
N ALA A 64 -9.12 -10.15 -20.41
CA ALA A 64 -8.54 -10.47 -21.73
C ALA A 64 -9.27 -11.63 -22.41
N MET A 65 -9.69 -12.66 -21.66
CA MET A 65 -10.49 -13.77 -22.20
C MET A 65 -11.87 -13.31 -22.66
N LEU A 66 -12.56 -12.50 -21.85
CA LEU A 66 -13.88 -11.96 -22.18
C LEU A 66 -13.85 -11.01 -23.38
N GLN A 67 -12.82 -10.16 -23.47
CA GLN A 67 -12.61 -9.32 -24.65
C GLN A 67 -12.30 -10.18 -25.88
N GLY A 68 -11.45 -11.20 -25.72
CA GLY A 68 -11.13 -12.14 -26.79
C GLY A 68 -12.33 -12.89 -27.34
N GLU A 69 -13.25 -13.33 -26.47
CA GLU A 69 -14.52 -13.93 -26.88
C GLU A 69 -15.40 -12.94 -27.67
N ARG A 70 -15.54 -11.71 -27.17
CA ARG A 70 -16.33 -10.65 -27.82
C ARG A 70 -15.79 -10.27 -29.20
N GLU A 71 -14.48 -10.26 -29.37
CA GLU A 71 -13.79 -9.79 -30.59
C GLU A 71 -13.32 -10.91 -31.51
N GLY A 72 -13.50 -12.18 -31.13
CA GLY A 72 -13.08 -13.33 -31.92
C GLY A 72 -11.55 -13.50 -31.99
N TRP A 73 -10.83 -13.16 -30.91
CA TRP A 73 -9.39 -13.32 -30.83
C TRP A 73 -8.99 -14.80 -30.80
N SER A 74 -7.87 -15.12 -31.45
CA SER A 74 -7.19 -16.40 -31.27
C SER A 74 -6.63 -16.52 -29.85
N ARG A 75 -6.30 -17.74 -29.46
CA ARG A 75 -5.58 -18.02 -28.21
C ARG A 75 -4.33 -17.15 -28.04
N ASP A 76 -3.51 -17.06 -29.09
CA ASP A 76 -2.24 -16.32 -29.05
C ASP A 76 -2.47 -14.81 -28.90
N GLN A 77 -3.56 -14.28 -29.47
CA GLN A 77 -3.94 -12.88 -29.29
C GLN A 77 -4.36 -12.60 -27.83
N VAL A 78 -5.11 -13.50 -27.19
CA VAL A 78 -5.45 -13.37 -25.76
C VAL A 78 -4.19 -13.42 -24.89
N LEU A 79 -3.28 -14.37 -25.14
CA LEU A 79 -2.02 -14.45 -24.40
C LEU A 79 -1.14 -13.21 -24.59
N THR A 80 -1.12 -12.65 -25.79
CA THR A 80 -0.44 -11.37 -26.08
C THR A 80 -1.08 -10.22 -25.28
N ALA A 81 -2.40 -10.18 -25.17
CA ALA A 81 -3.11 -9.19 -24.35
C ALA A 81 -2.80 -9.34 -22.86
N VAL A 82 -2.73 -10.56 -22.34
CA VAL A 82 -2.31 -10.83 -20.95
C VAL A 82 -0.88 -10.35 -20.70
N ALA A 83 0.04 -10.59 -21.63
CA ALA A 83 1.42 -10.11 -21.53
C ALA A 83 1.48 -8.57 -21.45
N ARG A 84 0.63 -7.86 -22.20
CA ARG A 84 0.53 -6.38 -22.11
C ARG A 84 0.07 -5.91 -20.72
N ILE A 85 -0.85 -6.63 -20.08
CA ILE A 85 -1.28 -6.34 -18.70
C ILE A 85 -0.12 -6.59 -17.74
N ARG A 86 0.53 -7.75 -17.85
CA ARG A 86 1.69 -8.15 -17.04
C ARG A 86 2.81 -7.10 -17.07
N GLU A 87 3.05 -6.51 -18.25
CA GLU A 87 4.10 -5.53 -18.52
C GLU A 87 3.64 -4.06 -18.37
N ALA A 88 2.41 -3.81 -17.89
CA ALA A 88 1.87 -2.46 -17.81
C ALA A 88 2.78 -1.52 -17.01
N ARG A 89 3.42 -2.04 -15.96
CA ARG A 89 4.47 -1.39 -15.15
C ARG A 89 5.59 -2.38 -14.80
N PRO A 90 6.73 -2.37 -15.52
CA PRO A 90 7.79 -3.38 -15.37
C PRO A 90 8.39 -3.53 -13.97
N THR A 91 8.30 -2.50 -13.12
CA THR A 91 8.79 -2.54 -11.73
C THR A 91 7.77 -3.09 -10.73
N ALA A 92 6.51 -3.32 -11.15
CA ALA A 92 5.45 -3.83 -10.29
C ALA A 92 5.51 -5.36 -10.20
N VAL A 93 6.39 -5.91 -9.36
CA VAL A 93 6.57 -7.36 -9.22
C VAL A 93 5.27 -8.08 -8.84
N ASN A 94 4.48 -7.53 -7.92
CA ASN A 94 3.17 -8.10 -7.55
C ASN A 94 2.21 -8.23 -8.74
N LEU A 95 2.23 -7.30 -9.69
CA LEU A 95 1.43 -7.40 -10.92
C LEU A 95 1.80 -8.66 -11.69
N MET A 96 3.09 -8.85 -11.94
CA MET A 96 3.61 -9.98 -12.70
C MET A 96 3.29 -11.29 -12.00
N VAL A 97 3.55 -11.39 -10.69
CA VAL A 97 3.30 -12.60 -9.90
C VAL A 97 1.82 -12.99 -9.91
N CYS A 98 0.92 -12.03 -9.69
CA CYS A 98 -0.53 -12.31 -9.67
C CYS A 98 -1.05 -12.68 -11.05
N VAL A 99 -0.59 -12.03 -12.13
CA VAL A 99 -0.94 -12.39 -13.50
C VAL A 99 -0.43 -13.80 -13.82
N ASP A 100 0.84 -14.09 -13.54
CA ASP A 100 1.46 -15.40 -13.81
C ASP A 100 0.76 -16.52 -13.06
N ARG A 101 0.40 -16.30 -11.78
CA ARG A 101 -0.37 -17.24 -10.97
C ARG A 101 -1.72 -17.57 -11.61
N VAL A 102 -2.49 -16.56 -11.98
CA VAL A 102 -3.83 -16.76 -12.58
C VAL A 102 -3.73 -17.38 -13.98
N LEU A 103 -2.70 -17.00 -14.75
CA LEU A 103 -2.45 -17.53 -16.09
C LEU A 103 -2.24 -19.05 -16.10
N THR A 104 -1.80 -19.65 -14.99
CA THR A 104 -1.72 -21.13 -14.86
C THR A 104 -3.06 -21.84 -15.01
N ARG A 105 -4.19 -21.14 -14.81
CA ARG A 105 -5.56 -21.64 -14.94
C ARG A 105 -6.19 -21.35 -16.30
N PHE A 106 -5.44 -20.75 -17.23
CA PHE A 106 -5.98 -20.30 -18.51
C PHE A 106 -6.63 -21.42 -19.33
N ASP A 107 -5.99 -22.59 -19.37
CA ASP A 107 -6.48 -23.77 -20.08
C ASP A 107 -7.70 -24.43 -19.42
N ASP A 108 -7.95 -24.12 -18.14
CA ASP A 108 -9.09 -24.64 -17.39
C ASP A 108 -10.37 -23.82 -17.66
N GLY A 109 -10.27 -22.72 -18.42
CA GLY A 109 -11.39 -21.87 -18.85
C GLY A 109 -11.68 -20.68 -17.92
N LEU A 110 -12.62 -19.83 -18.36
CA LEU A 110 -12.90 -18.54 -17.72
C LEU A 110 -13.30 -18.66 -16.25
N GLU A 111 -14.11 -19.67 -15.89
CA GLU A 111 -14.54 -19.88 -14.50
C GLU A 111 -13.36 -20.17 -13.56
N ALA A 112 -12.41 -21.00 -14.00
CA ALA A 112 -11.21 -21.31 -13.23
C ALA A 112 -10.29 -20.09 -13.06
N VAL A 113 -10.14 -19.29 -14.13
CA VAL A 113 -9.40 -18.03 -14.11
C VAL A 113 -10.04 -17.02 -13.13
N LEU A 114 -11.36 -16.86 -13.17
CA LEU A 114 -12.08 -15.99 -12.23
C LEU A 114 -11.98 -16.48 -10.79
N ALA A 115 -12.06 -17.80 -10.57
CA ALA A 115 -11.93 -18.39 -9.24
C ALA A 115 -10.54 -18.14 -8.63
N GLU A 116 -9.48 -18.27 -9.42
CA GLU A 116 -8.10 -18.00 -9.01
C GLU A 116 -7.84 -16.50 -8.81
N ALA A 117 -8.37 -15.63 -9.69
CA ALA A 117 -8.27 -14.17 -9.50
C ALA A 117 -8.97 -13.72 -8.20
N ALA A 118 -10.15 -14.28 -7.93
CA ALA A 118 -10.85 -14.05 -6.68
C ALA A 118 -10.12 -14.65 -5.48
N ALA A 119 -9.37 -15.74 -5.64
CA ALA A 119 -8.52 -16.29 -4.59
C ALA A 119 -7.37 -15.33 -4.23
N VAL A 120 -6.68 -14.76 -5.23
CA VAL A 120 -5.66 -13.73 -5.03
C VAL A 120 -6.18 -12.57 -4.18
N GLN A 121 -7.35 -12.02 -4.53
CA GLN A 121 -7.96 -10.93 -3.76
C GLN A 121 -8.36 -11.36 -2.34
N ARG A 122 -8.99 -12.53 -2.18
CA ARG A 122 -9.41 -13.05 -0.85
C ARG A 122 -8.22 -13.28 0.08
N GLU A 123 -7.14 -13.84 -0.44
CA GLU A 123 -5.92 -14.11 0.32
C GLU A 123 -5.25 -12.82 0.78
N ASP A 124 -5.18 -11.79 -0.07
CA ASP A 124 -4.67 -10.47 0.33
C ASP A 124 -5.52 -9.84 1.43
N VAL A 125 -6.85 -9.85 1.29
CA VAL A 125 -7.74 -9.33 2.33
C VAL A 125 -7.59 -10.09 3.65
N ALA A 126 -7.45 -11.42 3.60
CA ALA A 126 -7.21 -12.24 4.78
C ALA A 126 -5.88 -11.88 5.46
N ALA A 127 -4.82 -11.71 4.68
CA ALA A 127 -3.50 -11.29 5.18
C ALA A 127 -3.56 -9.89 5.82
N ASN A 128 -4.23 -8.94 5.17
CA ASN A 128 -4.45 -7.58 5.67
C ASN A 128 -5.19 -7.57 7.02
N ARG A 129 -6.23 -8.39 7.16
CA ARG A 129 -6.98 -8.53 8.42
C ARG A 129 -6.14 -9.18 9.51
N ALA A 130 -5.36 -10.22 9.19
CA ALA A 130 -4.45 -10.85 10.14
C ALA A 130 -3.39 -9.86 10.65
N MET A 131 -2.77 -9.08 9.75
CA MET A 131 -1.86 -8.00 10.12
C MET A 131 -2.54 -6.96 11.01
N GLY A 132 -3.77 -6.55 10.66
CA GLY A 132 -4.56 -5.62 11.47
C GLY A 132 -4.72 -6.10 12.91
N ALA A 133 -5.15 -7.36 13.08
CA ALA A 133 -5.32 -7.99 14.39
C ALA A 133 -4.01 -8.10 15.18
N PHE A 134 -2.96 -8.66 14.58
CA PHE A 134 -1.67 -8.83 15.25
C PHE A 134 -1.01 -7.50 15.63
N GLY A 135 -1.09 -6.50 14.75
CA GLY A 135 -0.54 -5.17 15.03
C GLY A 135 -1.28 -4.47 16.15
N ALA A 136 -2.62 -4.55 16.17
CA ALA A 136 -3.42 -3.97 17.24
C ALA A 136 -3.15 -4.65 18.60
N ASP A 137 -3.11 -5.98 18.64
CA ASP A 137 -2.79 -6.74 19.86
C ASP A 137 -1.41 -6.36 20.41
N TRP A 138 -0.39 -6.28 19.54
CA TRP A 138 0.97 -5.94 19.94
C TRP A 138 1.07 -4.50 20.46
N LEU A 139 0.46 -3.53 19.77
CA LEU A 139 0.49 -2.12 20.19
C LEU A 139 -0.17 -1.89 21.56
N LEU A 140 -1.36 -2.48 21.76
CA LEU A 140 -2.09 -2.32 23.02
C LEU A 140 -1.31 -2.90 24.20
N LYS A 141 -0.59 -4.02 23.98
CA LYS A 141 0.32 -4.59 24.99
C LYS A 141 1.57 -3.73 25.19
N ARG A 142 2.11 -3.11 24.14
CA ARG A 142 3.40 -2.41 24.15
C ARG A 142 3.34 -1.01 24.75
N VAL A 143 2.33 -0.21 24.39
CA VAL A 143 2.25 1.21 24.76
C VAL A 143 1.84 1.41 26.23
N GLY A 144 1.03 0.50 26.79
CA GLY A 144 0.76 0.46 28.24
C GLY A 144 0.00 1.66 28.80
N VAL A 145 -0.74 2.41 27.98
CA VAL A 145 -1.58 3.54 28.41
C VAL A 145 -3.03 3.11 28.60
N ASP A 146 -3.68 3.65 29.64
CA ASP A 146 -5.09 3.35 29.98
C ASP A 146 -6.05 4.37 29.33
N ARG A 147 -5.88 4.56 28.02
CA ARG A 147 -6.77 5.35 27.14
C ARG A 147 -6.62 4.89 25.69
N PRO A 148 -7.56 5.22 24.79
CA PRO A 148 -7.39 4.97 23.37
C PRO A 148 -6.10 5.60 22.81
N LEU A 149 -5.47 4.95 21.85
CA LEU A 149 -4.17 5.32 21.31
C LEU A 149 -4.28 6.49 20.33
N ARG A 150 -3.29 7.38 20.36
CA ARG A 150 -3.07 8.41 19.34
C ARG A 150 -1.94 7.90 18.45
N VAL A 151 -2.20 7.75 17.16
CA VAL A 151 -1.23 7.11 16.25
C VAL A 151 -0.85 8.04 15.11
N LEU A 152 0.38 7.93 14.63
CA LEU A 152 0.82 8.61 13.41
C LEU A 152 0.93 7.61 12.27
N THR A 153 0.57 8.02 11.05
CA THR A 153 0.81 7.23 9.84
C THR A 153 1.33 8.11 8.70
N HIS A 154 1.99 7.47 7.74
CA HIS A 154 2.67 8.11 6.63
C HIS A 154 2.34 7.38 5.32
N CYS A 155 2.18 8.12 4.22
CA CYS A 155 1.68 7.62 2.92
C CYS A 155 0.22 7.11 2.98
N ASN A 156 -0.17 6.29 2.01
CA ASN A 156 -1.41 5.52 2.01
C ASN A 156 -1.14 4.02 1.92
N THR A 157 -1.65 3.30 2.91
CA THR A 157 -1.53 1.85 3.13
C THR A 157 -2.90 1.21 3.37
N GLY A 158 -3.96 1.89 2.95
CA GLY A 158 -5.35 1.49 3.11
C GLY A 158 -5.86 0.47 2.11
N ALA A 159 -7.19 0.43 2.03
CA ALA A 159 -7.91 -0.42 1.10
C ALA A 159 -7.69 0.07 -0.34
N LEU A 160 -7.38 1.36 -0.54
CA LEU A 160 -6.99 1.87 -1.86
C LEU A 160 -5.62 1.35 -2.31
N ALA A 161 -4.74 0.98 -1.39
CA ALA A 161 -3.40 0.47 -1.71
C ALA A 161 -3.32 -1.07 -1.79
N THR A 162 -4.39 -1.77 -1.42
CA THR A 162 -4.44 -3.23 -1.31
C THR A 162 -5.67 -3.80 -2.03
N ALA A 163 -5.91 -5.12 -1.97
CA ALA A 163 -7.14 -5.71 -2.50
C ALA A 163 -8.36 -5.47 -1.57
N GLY A 164 -8.12 -4.88 -0.39
CA GLY A 164 -9.10 -4.46 0.60
C GLY A 164 -8.46 -4.40 2.00
N TRP A 165 -9.09 -3.69 2.94
CA TRP A 165 -8.67 -3.52 4.34
C TRP A 165 -7.34 -2.78 4.61
N GLY A 166 -6.28 -2.98 3.83
CA GLY A 166 -4.99 -2.30 4.03
C GLY A 166 -4.06 -2.94 5.06
N THR A 167 -2.81 -2.46 5.11
CA THR A 167 -1.76 -2.97 6.02
C THR A 167 -1.69 -2.11 7.28
N ALA A 168 -0.91 -1.03 7.30
CA ALA A 168 -0.82 -0.12 8.44
C ALA A 168 -2.15 0.57 8.75
N LEU A 169 -2.87 1.04 7.72
CA LEU A 169 -4.23 1.53 7.93
C LEU A 169 -5.19 0.41 8.35
N GLY A 170 -4.91 -0.85 8.01
CA GLY A 170 -5.64 -2.02 8.52
C GLY A 170 -5.47 -2.24 10.02
N VAL A 171 -4.27 -1.97 10.56
CA VAL A 171 -4.03 -1.94 12.02
C VAL A 171 -4.80 -0.80 12.67
N ILE A 172 -4.80 0.38 12.05
CA ILE A 172 -5.56 1.56 12.53
C ILE A 172 -7.07 1.28 12.54
N ARG A 173 -7.60 0.68 11.47
CA ARG A 173 -9.00 0.24 11.37
C ARG A 173 -9.36 -0.76 12.48
N GLU A 174 -8.46 -1.70 12.75
CA GLU A 174 -8.66 -2.67 13.82
C GLU A 174 -8.68 -2.00 15.20
N LEU A 175 -7.76 -1.05 15.48
CA LEU A 175 -7.76 -0.26 16.71
C LEU A 175 -9.06 0.55 16.86
N HIS A 176 -9.54 1.17 15.79
CA HIS A 176 -10.81 1.91 15.78
C HIS A 176 -12.01 1.01 16.05
N ALA A 177 -12.10 -0.14 15.38
CA ALA A 177 -13.17 -1.12 15.57
C ALA A 177 -13.25 -1.64 17.01
N ARG A 178 -12.11 -1.67 17.72
CA ARG A 178 -12.01 -2.04 19.14
C ARG A 178 -12.28 -0.90 20.12
N GLY A 179 -12.55 0.32 19.63
CA GLY A 179 -12.67 1.51 20.47
C GLY A 179 -11.37 1.92 21.15
N ALA A 180 -10.23 1.47 20.63
CA ALA A 180 -8.90 1.65 21.21
C ALA A 180 -8.05 2.69 20.46
N LEU A 181 -8.68 3.48 19.58
CA LEU A 181 -8.07 4.57 18.83
C LEU A 181 -8.73 5.89 19.21
N GLU A 182 -7.92 6.86 19.64
CA GLU A 182 -8.35 8.24 19.92
C GLU A 182 -8.35 9.08 18.64
N VAL A 183 -7.21 9.11 17.94
CA VAL A 183 -7.00 9.93 16.75
C VAL A 183 -5.84 9.41 15.91
N VAL A 184 -5.90 9.67 14.60
CA VAL A 184 -4.80 9.45 13.65
C VAL A 184 -4.20 10.79 13.24
N TYR A 185 -2.88 10.94 13.33
CA TYR A 185 -2.13 11.99 12.64
C TYR A 185 -1.63 11.43 11.31
N ALA A 186 -2.27 11.84 10.21
CA ALA A 186 -1.87 11.45 8.87
C ALA A 186 -0.96 12.54 8.27
N ASP A 187 0.29 12.18 8.02
CA ASP A 187 1.21 13.06 7.29
C ASP A 187 0.71 13.27 5.86
N GLU A 188 0.72 14.50 5.35
CA GLU A 188 0.19 14.81 4.02
C GLU A 188 0.89 14.01 2.91
N THR A 189 2.18 13.71 3.11
CA THR A 189 3.06 12.89 2.28
C THR A 189 3.39 13.52 0.92
N ARG A 190 4.17 14.59 0.90
CA ARG A 190 4.70 15.18 -0.34
C ARG A 190 5.66 14.20 -1.06
N PRO A 191 5.80 14.33 -2.38
CA PRO A 191 5.12 15.30 -3.25
C PRO A 191 3.71 14.90 -3.70
N LEU A 192 3.36 13.62 -3.68
CA LEU A 192 2.10 13.12 -4.27
C LEU A 192 0.87 13.32 -3.38
N LEU A 193 1.08 13.71 -2.13
CA LEU A 193 0.05 13.95 -1.12
C LEU A 193 -0.82 12.72 -0.84
N GLN A 194 -0.23 11.52 -0.77
CA GLN A 194 -1.02 10.30 -0.55
C GLN A 194 -1.76 10.32 0.79
N GLY A 195 -1.16 10.84 1.86
CA GLY A 195 -1.81 10.88 3.15
C GLY A 195 -2.96 11.88 3.20
N SER A 196 -2.79 13.06 2.60
CA SER A 196 -3.86 14.06 2.51
C SER A 196 -4.97 13.67 1.53
N ARG A 197 -4.63 13.09 0.37
CA ARG A 197 -5.60 12.79 -0.69
C ARG A 197 -6.31 11.45 -0.54
N LEU A 198 -5.60 10.44 -0.05
CA LEU A 198 -6.08 9.06 -0.05
C LEU A 198 -6.32 8.57 1.38
N THR A 199 -5.33 8.65 2.26
CA THR A 199 -5.48 8.16 3.65
C THR A 199 -6.56 8.92 4.39
N ALA A 200 -6.52 10.26 4.38
CA ALA A 200 -7.55 11.08 4.98
C ALA A 200 -8.94 10.83 4.35
N TRP A 201 -9.00 10.61 3.04
CA TRP A 201 -10.26 10.27 2.37
C TRP A 201 -10.84 8.95 2.89
N GLU A 202 -10.02 7.89 3.02
CA GLU A 202 -10.45 6.60 3.59
C GLU A 202 -10.92 6.76 5.04
N LEU A 203 -10.16 7.52 5.86
CA LEU A 203 -10.51 7.81 7.25
C LEU A 203 -11.84 8.57 7.37
N VAL A 204 -12.14 9.50 6.44
CA VAL A 204 -13.45 10.18 6.37
C VAL A 204 -14.57 9.21 6.04
N GLN A 205 -14.39 8.32 5.05
CA GLN A 205 -15.43 7.36 4.64
C GLN A 205 -15.83 6.43 5.80
N GLU A 206 -14.90 6.14 6.70
CA GLU A 206 -15.08 5.19 7.81
C GLU A 206 -15.35 5.86 9.15
N GLY A 207 -15.38 7.19 9.21
CA GLY A 207 -15.63 7.94 10.45
C GLY A 207 -14.51 7.76 11.49
N ILE A 208 -13.26 7.61 11.04
CA ILE A 208 -12.09 7.50 11.91
C ILE A 208 -11.56 8.91 12.23
N PRO A 209 -11.49 9.32 13.51
CA PRO A 209 -10.99 10.65 13.89
C PRO A 209 -9.55 10.85 13.45
N HIS A 210 -9.26 11.97 12.78
CA HIS A 210 -7.91 12.24 12.29
C HIS A 210 -7.61 13.73 12.08
N PHE A 211 -6.32 14.04 12.04
CA PHE A 211 -5.76 15.28 11.54
C PHE A 211 -4.86 14.98 10.34
N VAL A 212 -4.87 15.86 9.34
CA VAL A 212 -3.82 15.90 8.31
C VAL A 212 -2.78 16.94 8.74
N GLN A 213 -1.50 16.58 8.70
CA GLN A 213 -0.40 17.49 9.03
C GLN A 213 0.62 17.56 7.91
N ALA A 214 1.34 18.68 7.81
CA ALA A 214 2.51 18.75 6.94
C ALA A 214 3.59 17.76 7.42
N ASP A 215 4.34 17.16 6.50
CA ASP A 215 5.37 16.16 6.83
C ASP A 215 6.40 16.71 7.84
N GLY A 216 6.75 18.00 7.72
CA GLY A 216 7.67 18.68 8.63
C GLY A 216 7.14 18.89 10.05
N ALA A 217 5.85 18.67 10.31
CA ALA A 217 5.26 18.73 11.64
C ALA A 217 5.40 17.43 12.42
N ALA A 218 5.58 16.29 11.74
CA ALA A 218 5.52 14.94 12.32
C ALA A 218 6.43 14.78 13.55
N ALA A 219 7.71 15.13 13.42
CA ALA A 219 8.67 15.03 14.52
C ALA A 219 8.26 15.90 15.73
N GLY A 220 7.76 17.12 15.47
CA GLY A 220 7.28 17.99 16.54
C GLY A 220 6.05 17.42 17.24
N THR A 221 5.11 16.83 16.51
CA THR A 221 3.93 16.17 17.05
C THR A 221 4.31 14.97 17.92
N ILE A 222 5.26 14.14 17.47
CA ILE A 222 5.79 13.02 18.26
C ILE A 222 6.47 13.51 19.54
N LEU A 223 7.40 14.46 19.44
CA LEU A 223 8.21 14.93 20.57
C LEU A 223 7.41 15.72 21.62
N ARG A 224 6.25 16.28 21.25
CA ARG A 224 5.30 16.88 22.21
C ARG A 224 4.49 15.83 22.97
N GLY A 225 4.69 14.55 22.71
CA GLY A 225 3.94 13.47 23.32
C GLY A 225 2.49 13.45 22.86
N GLU A 226 2.21 13.87 21.62
CA GLU A 226 0.87 13.79 21.01
C GLU A 226 0.62 12.44 20.30
N VAL A 227 1.68 11.65 20.11
CA VAL A 227 1.64 10.34 19.44
C VAL A 227 2.13 9.27 20.40
N ASP A 228 1.39 8.17 20.49
CA ASP A 228 1.72 7.01 21.32
C ASP A 228 2.41 5.89 20.52
N ALA A 229 2.22 5.87 19.20
CA ALA A 229 2.89 4.96 18.27
C ALA A 229 2.83 5.50 16.83
N ALA A 230 3.84 5.18 16.01
CA ALA A 230 3.75 5.37 14.56
C ALA A 230 3.54 4.02 13.87
N ILE A 231 2.66 3.98 12.86
CA ILE A 231 2.32 2.78 12.10
C ILE A 231 2.43 3.11 10.60
N VAL A 232 3.34 2.43 9.90
CA VAL A 232 3.62 2.66 8.47
C VAL A 232 3.62 1.35 7.69
N GLY A 233 3.48 1.46 6.37
CA GLY A 233 3.66 0.33 5.47
C GLY A 233 5.13 0.13 5.07
N ALA A 234 5.33 -0.70 4.06
CA ALA A 234 6.61 -0.86 3.39
C ALA A 234 6.42 -1.13 1.90
N ASP A 235 7.44 -0.78 1.10
CA ASP A 235 7.54 -1.17 -0.30
C ASP A 235 8.52 -2.34 -0.49
N ARG A 236 9.56 -2.42 0.36
CA ARG A 236 10.48 -3.57 0.43
C ARG A 236 11.13 -3.65 1.81
N ILE A 237 11.30 -4.86 2.32
CA ILE A 237 12.00 -5.11 3.59
C ILE A 237 13.16 -6.08 3.33
N ALA A 238 14.39 -5.68 3.66
CA ALA A 238 15.57 -6.53 3.54
C ALA A 238 15.63 -7.58 4.66
N ALA A 239 16.47 -8.61 4.49
CA ALA A 239 16.65 -9.68 5.45
C ALA A 239 17.01 -9.20 6.88
N ASN A 240 17.75 -8.10 6.99
CA ASN A 240 18.14 -7.49 8.26
C ASN A 240 17.06 -6.56 8.87
N GLY A 241 15.88 -6.45 8.26
CA GLY A 241 14.80 -5.58 8.72
C GLY A 241 14.88 -4.12 8.25
N ASP A 242 15.91 -3.73 7.49
CA ASP A 242 15.93 -2.42 6.84
C ASP A 242 14.73 -2.32 5.89
N THR A 243 13.97 -1.25 6.06
CA THR A 243 12.66 -1.09 5.44
C THR A 243 12.67 0.10 4.51
N ALA A 244 12.53 -0.14 3.21
CA ALA A 244 12.25 0.90 2.24
C ALA A 244 10.74 1.21 2.24
N ASN A 245 10.41 2.49 2.43
CA ASN A 245 9.04 3.00 2.38
C ASN A 245 9.05 4.44 1.84
N LYS A 246 7.87 5.05 1.70
CA LYS A 246 7.70 6.41 1.19
C LYS A 246 8.63 7.41 1.89
N VAL A 247 9.29 8.27 1.09
CA VAL A 247 10.19 9.33 1.59
C VAL A 247 9.52 10.13 2.70
N GLY A 248 10.23 10.33 3.81
CA GLY A 248 9.71 10.89 5.06
C GLY A 248 9.63 9.86 6.19
N THR A 249 9.57 8.57 5.87
CA THR A 249 9.46 7.48 6.86
C THR A 249 10.64 7.45 7.83
N VAL A 250 11.86 7.68 7.34
CA VAL A 250 13.07 7.73 8.20
C VAL A 250 12.95 8.83 9.26
N GLY A 251 12.40 10.00 8.90
CA GLY A 251 12.23 11.12 9.82
C GLY A 251 11.26 10.80 10.95
N VAL A 252 10.16 10.12 10.63
CA VAL A 252 9.20 9.62 11.63
C VAL A 252 9.87 8.59 12.55
N ALA A 253 10.59 7.62 11.99
CA ALA A 253 11.26 6.57 12.77
C ALA A 253 12.31 7.12 13.74
N LEU A 254 13.09 8.13 13.31
CA LEU A 254 14.05 8.83 14.16
C LEU A 254 13.37 9.56 15.32
N ALA A 255 12.28 10.28 15.05
CA ALA A 255 11.52 10.98 16.10
C ALA A 255 10.88 10.00 17.10
N CYS A 256 10.36 8.86 16.62
CA CYS A 256 9.84 7.80 17.49
C CYS A 256 10.91 7.23 18.41
N ALA A 257 12.11 6.96 17.87
CA ALA A 257 13.23 6.44 18.65
C ALA A 257 13.68 7.44 19.73
N ASP A 258 13.74 8.73 19.42
CA ASP A 258 14.08 9.78 20.39
C ASP A 258 13.01 9.94 21.49
N ALA A 259 11.74 9.93 21.11
CA ALA A 259 10.62 10.00 22.05
C ALA A 259 10.38 8.71 22.85
N GLY A 260 11.01 7.59 22.46
CA GLY A 260 10.81 6.28 23.09
C GLY A 260 9.45 5.65 22.81
N VAL A 261 8.79 6.02 21.70
CA VAL A 261 7.50 5.45 21.29
C VAL A 261 7.70 4.40 20.17
N PRO A 262 6.87 3.34 20.11
CA PRO A 262 7.03 2.29 19.12
C PRO A 262 6.81 2.79 17.68
N PHE A 263 7.71 2.37 16.79
CA PHE A 263 7.60 2.51 15.35
C PHE A 263 7.31 1.14 14.73
N LEU A 264 6.07 0.96 14.26
CA LEU A 264 5.54 -0.30 13.74
C LEU A 264 5.50 -0.27 12.20
N VAL A 265 6.12 -1.25 11.57
CA VAL A 265 5.97 -1.50 10.12
C VAL A 265 4.95 -2.62 9.95
N ALA A 266 3.93 -2.41 9.11
CA ALA A 266 2.94 -3.43 8.76
C ALA A 266 2.97 -3.71 7.25
N ALA A 267 3.43 -4.90 6.89
CA ALA A 267 3.58 -5.32 5.50
C ALA A 267 3.46 -6.84 5.37
N PRO A 268 2.86 -7.35 4.28
CA PRO A 268 2.73 -8.79 4.09
C PRO A 268 4.09 -9.45 3.90
N THR A 269 4.20 -10.76 4.14
CA THR A 269 5.46 -11.49 3.92
C THR A 269 5.96 -11.39 2.47
N THR A 270 5.08 -11.16 1.51
CA THR A 270 5.44 -10.94 0.10
C THR A 270 6.21 -9.62 -0.15
N THR A 271 6.20 -8.69 0.81
CA THR A 271 7.01 -7.46 0.78
C THR A 271 8.42 -7.66 1.36
N VAL A 272 8.66 -8.80 2.02
CA VAL A 272 9.97 -9.16 2.57
C VAL A 272 10.82 -9.81 1.50
N ASP A 273 11.95 -9.18 1.18
CA ASP A 273 12.94 -9.63 0.22
C ASP A 273 14.13 -10.23 0.97
N VAL A 274 14.00 -11.51 1.33
CA VAL A 274 15.04 -12.26 2.06
C VAL A 274 16.34 -12.43 1.28
N ALA A 275 16.34 -12.21 -0.05
CA ALA A 275 17.55 -12.26 -0.88
C ALA A 275 18.35 -10.95 -0.80
N THR A 276 17.69 -9.84 -0.46
CA THR A 276 18.34 -8.54 -0.22
C THR A 276 18.87 -8.51 1.22
N ALA A 277 20.19 -8.51 1.38
CA ALA A 277 20.83 -8.62 2.70
C ALA A 277 20.58 -7.37 3.56
N THR A 278 20.73 -6.18 2.99
CA THR A 278 20.62 -4.92 3.71
C THR A 278 19.87 -3.85 2.91
N GLY A 279 19.47 -2.79 3.58
CA GLY A 279 18.82 -1.65 2.94
C GLY A 279 19.70 -0.89 1.94
N ALA A 280 21.03 -1.03 2.03
CA ALA A 280 21.97 -0.43 1.07
C ALA A 280 21.85 -1.02 -0.34
N ASP A 281 21.31 -2.24 -0.44
CA ASP A 281 21.13 -2.97 -1.69
C ASP A 281 19.77 -2.65 -2.35
N ILE A 282 18.93 -1.83 -1.71
CA ILE A 282 17.63 -1.41 -2.24
C ILE A 282 17.82 -0.21 -3.17
N HIS A 283 17.45 -0.38 -4.44
CA HIS A 283 17.44 0.72 -5.42
C HIS A 283 16.30 1.71 -5.11
N ILE A 284 16.65 2.98 -4.95
CA ILE A 284 15.69 4.07 -4.71
C ILE A 284 15.30 4.76 -6.01
N GLU A 285 14.01 4.72 -6.34
CA GLU A 285 13.43 5.41 -7.49
C GLU A 285 13.59 6.94 -7.32
N LEU A 286 14.25 7.58 -8.29
CA LEU A 286 14.22 9.02 -8.48
C LEU A 286 13.13 9.37 -9.49
N ARG A 287 12.15 10.15 -9.06
CA ARG A 287 11.01 10.57 -9.89
C ARG A 287 11.25 11.93 -10.52
N ASP A 288 10.36 12.30 -11.44
CA ASP A 288 10.40 13.58 -12.13
C ASP A 288 10.42 14.75 -11.12
N GLU A 289 11.28 15.74 -11.37
CA GLU A 289 11.44 16.88 -10.46
C GLU A 289 10.21 17.78 -10.40
N SER A 290 9.33 17.74 -11.41
CA SER A 290 8.07 18.51 -11.41
C SER A 290 7.17 18.18 -10.23
N GLU A 291 7.20 16.96 -9.67
CA GLU A 291 6.34 16.61 -8.53
C GLU A 291 6.66 17.45 -7.28
N VAL A 292 7.94 17.82 -7.09
CA VAL A 292 8.38 18.68 -5.97
C VAL A 292 8.36 20.16 -6.34
N LEU A 293 8.58 20.50 -7.62
CA LEU A 293 8.60 21.88 -8.12
C LEU A 293 7.22 22.44 -8.44
N GLU A 294 6.20 21.59 -8.55
CA GLU A 294 4.85 21.94 -8.95
C GLU A 294 3.80 21.25 -8.06
N TRP A 295 2.60 21.83 -8.03
CA TRP A 295 1.41 21.23 -7.48
C TRP A 295 0.23 21.45 -8.42
N SER A 296 -0.43 20.37 -8.82
CA SER A 296 -1.59 20.41 -9.74
C SER A 296 -1.31 21.20 -11.04
N GLY A 297 -0.11 21.04 -11.61
CA GLY A 297 0.32 21.72 -12.84
C GLY A 297 0.69 23.20 -12.65
N ILE A 298 0.73 23.69 -11.41
CA ILE A 298 1.15 25.05 -11.07
C ILE A 298 2.51 24.98 -10.39
N ARG A 299 3.49 25.68 -10.97
CA ARG A 299 4.85 25.74 -10.41
C ARG A 299 4.86 26.46 -9.06
N THR A 300 5.46 25.83 -8.06
CA THR A 300 5.58 26.34 -6.67
C THR A 300 7.02 26.71 -6.31
N ALA A 301 7.98 26.51 -7.22
CA ALA A 301 9.37 26.90 -7.08
C ALA A 301 9.81 27.91 -8.16
N PRO A 302 10.84 28.76 -7.92
CA PRO A 302 11.40 29.63 -8.95
C PRO A 302 11.73 28.90 -10.27
N ALA A 303 11.66 29.59 -11.41
CA ALA A 303 11.85 29.01 -12.73
C ALA A 303 13.22 28.33 -12.92
N GLY A 304 14.27 28.81 -12.25
CA GLY A 304 15.62 28.24 -12.30
C GLY A 304 15.89 27.11 -11.30
N SER A 305 14.92 26.74 -10.45
CA SER A 305 15.10 25.67 -9.47
C SER A 305 15.08 24.28 -10.12
N ARG A 306 15.91 23.39 -9.59
CA ARG A 306 15.92 21.95 -9.86
C ARG A 306 15.37 21.19 -8.66
N GLY A 307 14.72 20.06 -8.90
CA GLY A 307 14.17 19.21 -7.84
C GLY A 307 15.07 18.01 -7.54
N HIS A 308 15.05 17.59 -6.28
CA HIS A 308 15.57 16.29 -5.86
C HIS A 308 14.41 15.50 -5.29
N ASN A 309 14.04 14.40 -5.96
CA ASN A 309 12.78 13.71 -5.71
C ASN A 309 12.96 12.18 -5.59
N PRO A 310 13.61 11.69 -4.51
CA PRO A 310 13.56 10.28 -4.17
C PRO A 310 12.13 9.91 -3.74
N ALA A 311 11.57 8.87 -4.34
CA ALA A 311 10.23 8.40 -4.00
C ALA A 311 10.17 7.63 -2.66
N PHE A 312 11.31 7.15 -2.19
CA PHE A 312 11.45 6.29 -1.02
C PHE A 312 12.70 6.66 -0.22
N ASP A 313 12.70 6.32 1.06
CA ASP A 313 13.88 6.27 1.91
C ASP A 313 13.96 4.93 2.63
N VAL A 314 15.11 4.63 3.25
CA VAL A 314 15.36 3.35 3.93
C VAL A 314 15.50 3.58 5.42
N THR A 315 14.51 3.11 6.17
CA THR A 315 14.52 3.09 7.64
C THR A 315 15.37 1.92 8.11
N PRO A 316 16.49 2.17 8.82
CA PRO A 316 17.31 1.09 9.34
C PRO A 316 16.54 0.21 10.34
N GLY A 317 16.74 -1.11 10.31
CA GLY A 317 16.02 -2.07 11.15
C GLY A 317 16.12 -1.77 12.66
N ARG A 318 17.22 -1.15 13.12
CA ARG A 318 17.39 -0.70 14.51
C ARG A 318 16.35 0.34 14.97
N LEU A 319 15.72 1.06 14.03
CA LEU A 319 14.66 2.03 14.32
C LEU A 319 13.25 1.42 14.18
N VAL A 320 13.15 0.22 13.59
CA VAL A 320 11.89 -0.52 13.47
C VAL A 320 11.65 -1.27 14.77
N THR A 321 10.68 -0.83 15.57
CA THR A 321 10.38 -1.52 16.84
C THR A 321 9.83 -2.92 16.57
N ALA A 322 8.88 -3.01 15.64
CA ALA A 322 8.38 -4.30 15.19
C ALA A 322 7.92 -4.27 13.73
N LEU A 323 7.98 -5.44 13.09
CA LEU A 323 7.39 -5.76 11.80
C LEU A 323 6.20 -6.68 12.01
N VAL A 324 5.03 -6.28 11.54
CA VAL A 324 3.81 -7.09 11.53
C VAL A 324 3.58 -7.62 10.13
N THR A 325 3.41 -8.94 10.04
CA THR A 325 3.01 -9.67 8.84
C THR A 325 1.75 -10.49 9.14
N GLU A 326 1.17 -11.12 8.12
CA GLU A 326 0.06 -12.05 8.30
C GLU A 326 0.45 -13.34 9.05
N ARG A 327 1.74 -13.55 9.31
CA ARG A 327 2.27 -14.68 10.08
C ARG A 327 2.56 -14.33 11.55
N GLY A 328 2.39 -13.06 11.94
CA GLY A 328 2.66 -12.59 13.30
C GLY A 328 3.57 -11.37 13.33
N VAL A 329 4.14 -11.11 14.51
CA VAL A 329 4.95 -9.91 14.80
C VAL A 329 6.40 -10.33 15.09
N LEU A 330 7.35 -9.57 14.54
CA LEU A 330 8.78 -9.67 14.80
C LEU A 330 9.28 -8.39 15.46
N GLU A 331 9.92 -8.48 16.63
CA GLU A 331 10.55 -7.32 17.29
C GLU A 331 11.95 -7.04 16.70
N VAL A 332 11.96 -6.33 15.56
CA VAL A 332 13.15 -6.13 14.73
C VAL A 332 14.29 -5.44 15.49
N SER A 333 14.02 -4.34 16.20
CA SER A 333 15.06 -3.64 16.99
C SER A 333 15.56 -4.46 18.19
N ALA A 334 14.86 -5.53 18.58
CA ALA A 334 15.29 -6.50 19.58
C ALA A 334 16.05 -7.70 18.97
N GLY A 335 16.26 -7.72 17.65
CA GLY A 335 17.05 -8.74 16.94
C GLY A 335 16.23 -9.86 16.32
N GLU A 336 14.90 -9.78 16.29
CA GLU A 336 14.07 -10.74 15.54
C GLU A 336 14.05 -10.37 14.05
N LEU A 337 15.01 -10.91 13.29
CA LEU A 337 15.22 -10.52 11.91
C LEU A 337 14.33 -11.29 10.93
N PRO A 338 13.79 -10.62 9.88
CA PRO A 338 13.02 -11.27 8.83
C PRO A 338 13.74 -12.44 8.15
N GLY A 339 15.04 -12.30 7.87
CA GLY A 339 15.83 -13.35 7.19
C GLY A 339 15.88 -14.68 7.95
N ASP A 340 15.83 -14.63 9.28
CA ASP A 340 15.90 -15.82 10.15
C ASP A 340 14.53 -16.46 10.40
N ARG A 341 13.45 -15.68 10.23
CA ARG A 341 12.09 -16.05 10.67
C ARG A 341 11.09 -16.23 9.53
N LEU A 342 11.38 -15.69 8.35
CA LEU A 342 10.47 -15.66 7.19
C LEU A 342 11.08 -16.28 5.93
N SER A 343 12.24 -16.92 6.03
CA SER A 343 12.85 -17.73 4.97
C SER A 343 12.12 -19.04 4.70
#